data_AF-A0A7S1H9X5-F1
#
_entry.id   AF-A0A7S1H9X5-F1
#
_cell.length_a   1.000
_cell.length_b   1.000
_cell.length_c   1.000
_cell.angle_alpha   90.00
_cell.angle_beta   90.00
_cell.angle_gamma   90.00
#
_symmetry.space_group_name_H-M   'P 1'
#
loop_
_entity.id
_entity.type
_entity.pdbx_description
1 polymer ?
#
loop_
_entity_poly.entity_id
_entity_poly.type
_entity_poly.pdbx_seq_one_letter_code
_entity_poly.pdbx_strand_id
1 'polypeptide(L)'
;GLCFFPVDNTIGQSDPAIGAALRTVERVAKNADYIQHEVPLAWLGLYDRIREDPRLCISVDDVKVIASECGLPVSRRLGLDKETRSMLTFFNKLGKLMYHQDPSLSEVAVLRPVELLIPAFTKIIREHKGLHESEEAVALSKQHPAEWRDLIDGGMLDTVLLKVLWKDFDQHRAVLLQLMHKFGLSVPLFDSTGSAKGKEVFLVPSLLEENLSHMEDLPEDSLSFFLVFSIDAEAMDRELMVGFKDDVNRFLPVGLFSRLLGKSVAWSQATRGKRPLLSKHRADLSFGIHRFVIEELPGERCIRVRVASQAPKNIMTRLEMLAGHVIRECMPRLSCFVMVPCTGRLGVREEPSHLVNIAKLVARKPTWSDGVWLGSECLEEGQIQKRFDMWLPSMGLREDGYDVFFSYRQGKVDSSIVEMLCDSLTWQSLGERRRRVEVFWDRIRLETGKFFDLSFMEAMLKSSGVTPIVSLEALKRMQGIKAESPIDNVLLEWVLALEIHEALGNDRFFILPIMFGRIGSRIGEDPISNLFEEGVIDNLPDVVPLATVERVREFLEDRGITPSARLGRRTV
;
A
#
# COMPACT_ATOMS: atom_id res chain seq x y z
N GLY A 1 5.87 21.34 -24.59
CA GLY A 1 7.02 21.08 -25.48
C GLY A 1 8.29 21.56 -24.79
N LEU A 2 9.41 20.89 -25.05
CA LEU A 2 10.73 21.33 -24.57
C LEU A 2 11.09 22.67 -25.23
N CYS A 3 11.66 23.61 -24.46
CA CYS A 3 12.14 24.90 -24.95
C CYS A 3 13.67 24.94 -24.82
N PHE A 4 14.38 25.31 -25.89
CA PHE A 4 15.84 25.39 -25.90
C PHE A 4 16.27 26.84 -26.09
N PHE A 5 17.23 27.29 -25.27
CA PHE A 5 17.83 28.63 -25.34
C PHE A 5 19.35 28.46 -25.47
N PRO A 6 19.96 28.77 -26.63
CA PRO A 6 21.41 28.71 -26.77
C PRO A 6 22.03 29.91 -26.06
N VAL A 7 22.54 29.70 -24.84
CA VAL A 7 23.13 30.75 -24.01
C VAL A 7 24.63 30.86 -24.28
N ASP A 8 25.10 32.06 -24.60
CA ASP A 8 26.51 32.42 -24.66
C ASP A 8 26.97 33.03 -23.31
N ASN A 9 27.66 32.20 -22.53
CA ASN A 9 28.15 32.58 -21.20
C ASN A 9 29.26 33.66 -21.23
N THR A 10 29.82 34.00 -22.40
CA THR A 10 30.91 35.00 -22.50
C THR A 10 30.40 36.44 -22.47
N ILE A 11 29.15 36.67 -22.90
CA ILE A 11 28.52 38.00 -22.95
C ILE A 11 27.51 38.23 -21.81
N GLY A 12 27.26 37.21 -20.98
CA GLY A 12 26.47 37.29 -19.75
C GLY A 12 25.06 37.83 -19.99
N GLN A 13 24.56 38.70 -19.10
CA GLN A 13 23.19 39.25 -19.16
C GLN A 13 22.86 40.01 -20.46
N SER A 14 23.87 40.40 -21.24
CA SER A 14 23.68 41.04 -22.55
C SER A 14 23.23 40.07 -23.64
N ASP A 15 23.27 38.75 -23.37
CA ASP A 15 22.78 37.73 -24.28
C ASP A 15 21.25 37.83 -24.49
N PRO A 16 20.78 38.06 -25.73
CA PRO A 16 19.36 38.04 -26.06
C PRO A 16 18.65 36.73 -25.68
N ALA A 17 19.36 35.60 -25.63
CA ALA A 17 18.81 34.30 -25.25
C ALA A 17 18.37 34.26 -23.78
N ILE A 18 19.08 34.92 -22.86
CA ILE A 18 18.69 35.05 -21.45
C ILE A 18 17.38 35.86 -21.34
N GLY A 19 17.30 36.98 -22.07
CA GLY A 19 16.08 37.78 -22.14
C GLY A 19 14.89 36.99 -22.72
N ALA A 20 15.13 36.15 -23.74
CA ALA A 20 14.12 35.27 -24.32
C ALA A 20 13.67 34.16 -23.35
N ALA A 21 14.60 33.60 -22.58
CA ALA A 21 14.31 32.62 -21.54
C ALA A 21 13.42 33.23 -20.45
N LEU A 22 13.76 34.40 -19.93
CA LEU A 22 12.95 35.12 -18.92
C LEU A 22 11.54 35.41 -19.42
N ARG A 23 11.38 35.96 -20.62
CA ARG A 23 10.05 36.19 -21.22
C ARG A 23 9.24 34.91 -21.36
N THR A 24 9.91 33.80 -21.70
CA THR A 24 9.24 32.50 -21.79
C THR A 24 8.81 31.99 -20.42
N VAL A 25 9.66 32.12 -19.39
CA VAL A 25 9.33 31.78 -17.99
C VAL A 25 8.13 32.59 -17.52
N GLU A 26 8.14 33.91 -17.72
CA GLU A 26 7.01 34.78 -17.35
C GLU A 26 5.72 34.38 -18.05
N ARG A 27 5.77 34.10 -19.36
CA ARG A 27 4.60 33.66 -20.13
C ARG A 27 4.06 32.32 -19.63
N VAL A 28 4.93 31.37 -19.34
CA VAL A 28 4.53 30.04 -18.83
C VAL A 28 3.96 30.17 -17.41
N ALA A 29 4.60 30.97 -16.55
CA ALA A 29 4.11 31.20 -15.19
C ALA A 29 2.74 31.89 -15.18
N LYS A 30 2.55 32.98 -15.95
CA LYS A 30 1.27 33.70 -16.04
C LYS A 30 0.11 32.83 -16.54
N ASN A 31 0.42 31.80 -17.33
CA ASN A 31 -0.57 30.87 -17.88
C ASN A 31 -0.68 29.58 -17.06
N ALA A 32 0.03 29.45 -15.94
CA ALA A 32 -0.09 28.28 -15.10
C ALA A 32 -1.37 28.36 -14.26
N ASP A 33 -2.11 27.24 -14.19
CA ASP A 33 -3.41 27.15 -13.51
C ASP A 33 -3.39 27.72 -12.07
N TYR A 34 -2.27 27.52 -11.35
CA TYR A 34 -2.13 27.98 -9.98
C TYR A 34 -1.95 29.50 -9.83
N ILE A 35 -1.51 30.21 -10.87
CA ILE A 35 -1.43 31.69 -10.88
C ILE A 35 -2.78 32.30 -11.25
N GLN A 36 -3.57 31.62 -12.07
CA GLN A 36 -4.90 32.08 -12.49
C GLN A 36 -6.00 31.77 -11.48
N HIS A 37 -5.71 30.94 -10.46
CA HIS A 37 -6.70 30.54 -9.47
C HIS A 37 -7.06 31.70 -8.54
N GLU A 38 -8.32 32.14 -8.60
CA GLU A 38 -8.85 33.14 -7.68
C GLU A 38 -8.96 32.56 -6.25
N VAL A 39 -8.37 33.26 -5.29
CA VAL A 39 -8.45 32.91 -3.87
C VAL A 39 -9.00 34.09 -3.06
N PRO A 40 -9.70 33.82 -1.94
CA PRO A 40 -10.17 34.89 -1.07
C PRO A 40 -9.02 35.77 -0.58
N LEU A 41 -9.19 37.10 -0.59
CA LEU A 41 -8.17 38.03 -0.11
C LEU A 41 -7.75 37.75 1.35
N ALA A 42 -8.69 37.30 2.18
CA ALA A 42 -8.43 36.90 3.56
C ALA A 42 -7.42 35.73 3.67
N TRP A 43 -7.36 34.84 2.68
CA TRP A 43 -6.37 33.75 2.66
C TRP A 43 -4.95 34.28 2.43
N LEU A 44 -4.81 35.29 1.58
CA LEU A 44 -3.52 35.96 1.35
C LEU A 44 -3.08 36.73 2.60
N GLY A 45 -3.99 37.49 3.23
CA GLY A 45 -3.70 38.19 4.48
C GLY A 45 -3.29 37.25 5.61
N LEU A 46 -3.98 36.11 5.75
CA LEU A 46 -3.59 35.07 6.70
C LEU A 46 -2.21 34.47 6.36
N TYR A 47 -1.94 34.19 5.08
CA TYR A 47 -0.63 33.67 4.67
C TYR A 47 0.52 34.64 4.97
N ASP A 48 0.32 35.95 4.71
CA ASP A 48 1.32 36.97 5.03
C ASP A 48 1.58 37.03 6.55
N ARG A 49 0.54 36.98 7.38
CA ARG A 49 0.67 36.90 8.85
C ARG A 49 1.42 35.66 9.32
N ILE A 50 1.11 34.50 8.72
CA ILE A 50 1.81 33.25 9.02
C ILE A 50 3.29 33.35 8.63
N ARG A 51 3.62 34.02 7.52
CA ARG A 51 5.00 34.20 7.06
C ARG A 51 5.82 35.11 7.99
N GLU A 52 5.15 36.03 8.69
CA GLU A 52 5.77 36.89 9.71
C GLU A 52 6.00 36.16 11.05
N ASP A 53 5.40 34.97 11.26
CA ASP A 53 5.58 34.21 12.49
C ASP A 53 7.01 33.64 12.60
N PRO A 54 7.74 33.93 13.69
CA PRO A 54 9.12 33.48 13.87
C PRO A 54 9.25 32.00 14.25
N ARG A 55 8.15 31.24 14.40
CA ARG A 55 8.17 29.79 14.66
C ARG A 55 8.30 28.99 13.35
N LEU A 56 8.95 27.83 13.41
CA LEU A 56 9.08 26.92 12.25
C LEU A 56 7.81 26.11 12.01
N CYS A 57 7.11 25.78 13.10
CA CYS A 57 5.86 25.03 13.13
C CYS A 57 4.90 25.66 14.13
N ILE A 58 3.60 25.59 13.84
CA ILE A 58 2.53 26.00 14.76
C ILE A 58 1.39 25.00 14.73
N SER A 59 0.56 24.99 15.78
CA SER A 59 -0.64 24.16 15.81
C SER A 59 -1.68 24.69 14.82
N VAL A 60 -2.57 23.82 14.33
CA VAL A 60 -3.68 24.28 13.49
C VAL A 60 -4.64 25.17 14.29
N ASP A 61 -4.74 25.00 15.60
CA ASP A 61 -5.53 25.89 16.45
C ASP A 61 -4.93 27.30 16.53
N ASP A 62 -3.61 27.44 16.60
CA ASP A 62 -2.94 28.73 16.49
C ASP A 62 -3.22 29.38 15.13
N VAL A 63 -3.19 28.60 14.04
CA VAL A 63 -3.56 29.10 12.71
C VAL A 63 -5.00 29.61 12.70
N LYS A 64 -5.94 28.93 13.37
CA LYS A 64 -7.34 29.37 13.46
C LYS A 64 -7.48 30.68 14.21
N VAL A 65 -6.68 30.91 15.25
CA VAL A 65 -6.66 32.21 15.96
C VAL A 65 -6.26 33.32 14.99
N ILE A 66 -5.15 33.15 14.28
CA ILE A 66 -4.69 34.15 13.28
C ILE A 66 -5.71 34.30 12.14
N ALA A 67 -6.33 33.21 11.71
CA ALA A 67 -7.36 33.21 10.68
C ALA A 67 -8.56 34.08 11.08
N SER A 68 -9.01 33.96 12.33
CA SER A 68 -10.09 34.76 12.90
C SER A 68 -9.78 36.26 12.83
N GLU A 69 -8.56 36.63 13.18
CA GLU A 69 -8.07 38.02 13.12
C GLU A 69 -7.96 38.55 11.67
N CYS A 70 -7.71 37.65 10.71
CA CYS A 70 -7.64 37.98 9.29
C CYS A 70 -9.00 37.97 8.57
N GLY A 71 -10.11 37.83 9.32
CA GLY A 71 -11.47 37.89 8.78
C GLY A 71 -12.01 36.57 8.24
N LEU A 72 -11.45 35.42 8.64
CA LEU A 72 -12.02 34.10 8.38
C LEU A 72 -13.02 33.69 9.49
N PRO A 73 -14.04 32.87 9.18
CA PRO A 73 -14.35 32.35 7.84
C PRO A 73 -15.03 33.42 6.96
N VAL A 74 -14.67 33.45 5.67
CA VAL A 74 -15.34 34.31 4.69
C VAL A 74 -16.73 33.77 4.37
N SER A 75 -16.90 32.44 4.42
CA SER A 75 -18.19 31.78 4.22
C SER A 75 -18.71 31.18 5.52
N ARG A 76 -19.85 31.70 6.01
CA ARG A 76 -20.55 31.16 7.18
C ARG A 76 -20.94 29.68 7.02
N ARG A 77 -21.04 29.16 5.79
CA ARG A 77 -21.38 27.76 5.51
C ARG A 77 -20.22 26.80 5.70
N LEU A 78 -18.98 27.25 5.49
CA LEU A 78 -17.79 26.40 5.65
C LEU A 78 -17.37 26.30 7.12
N GLY A 79 -17.47 27.41 7.86
CA GLY A 79 -16.96 27.52 9.22
C GLY A 79 -15.44 27.67 9.26
N LEU A 80 -14.92 28.14 10.40
CA LEU A 80 -13.51 28.52 10.57
C LEU A 80 -12.57 27.34 10.31
N ASP A 81 -12.76 26.21 10.99
CA ASP A 81 -11.86 25.05 10.89
C ASP A 81 -11.74 24.53 9.47
N LYS A 82 -12.86 24.31 8.78
CA LYS A 82 -12.86 23.78 7.42
C LYS A 82 -12.21 24.76 6.45
N GLU A 83 -12.50 26.06 6.58
CA GLU A 83 -11.91 27.07 5.68
C GLU A 83 -10.40 27.21 5.90
N THR A 84 -9.95 27.26 7.16
CA THR A 84 -8.52 27.29 7.53
C THR A 84 -7.77 26.07 7.00
N ARG A 85 -8.30 24.85 7.19
CA ARG A 85 -7.67 23.62 6.67
C ARG A 85 -7.67 23.57 5.14
N SER A 86 -8.69 24.13 4.47
CA SER A 86 -8.73 24.24 3.01
C SER A 86 -7.62 25.17 2.50
N MET A 87 -7.43 26.29 3.18
CA MET A 87 -6.38 27.26 2.90
C MET A 87 -4.99 26.66 3.11
N LEU A 88 -4.74 25.95 4.22
CA LEU A 88 -3.48 25.25 4.47
C LEU A 88 -3.19 24.20 3.39
N THR A 89 -4.20 23.44 2.97
CA THR A 89 -4.09 22.45 1.89
C THR A 89 -3.74 23.12 0.56
N PHE A 90 -4.33 24.28 0.27
CA PHE A 90 -4.04 25.06 -0.93
C PHE A 90 -2.57 25.54 -0.94
N PHE A 91 -2.10 26.19 0.13
CA PHE A 91 -0.72 26.67 0.19
C PHE A 91 0.32 25.54 0.27
N ASN A 92 -0.05 24.38 0.83
CA ASN A 92 0.76 23.17 0.75
C ASN A 92 0.96 22.69 -0.69
N LYS A 93 -0.09 22.68 -1.51
CA LYS A 93 0.02 22.33 -2.95
C LYS A 93 0.91 23.30 -3.73
N LEU A 94 0.99 24.55 -3.29
CA LEU A 94 1.89 25.56 -3.86
C LEU A 94 3.34 25.48 -3.34
N GLY A 95 3.63 24.58 -2.39
CA GLY A 95 4.94 24.47 -1.74
C GLY A 95 5.29 25.68 -0.87
N LYS A 96 4.30 26.46 -0.44
CA LYS A 96 4.50 27.70 0.35
C LYS A 96 4.64 27.45 1.84
N LEU A 97 4.04 26.38 2.31
CA LEU A 97 4.14 25.80 3.66
C LEU A 97 3.92 24.29 3.52
N MET A 98 4.03 23.53 4.61
CA MET A 98 3.72 22.11 4.60
C MET A 98 2.64 21.75 5.62
N TYR A 99 1.58 21.11 5.13
CA TYR A 99 0.44 20.67 5.92
C TYR A 99 -0.09 19.34 5.37
N HIS A 100 -0.27 18.39 6.26
CA HIS A 100 -0.68 17.03 5.92
C HIS A 100 -1.92 16.64 6.71
N GLN A 101 -2.87 15.97 6.06
CA GLN A 101 -4.12 15.55 6.69
C GLN A 101 -4.01 14.17 7.36
N ASP A 102 -2.81 13.59 7.43
CA ASP A 102 -2.57 12.33 8.12
C ASP A 102 -2.80 12.48 9.62
N PRO A 103 -3.39 11.48 10.33
CA PRO A 103 -3.72 11.60 11.75
C PRO A 103 -2.57 12.04 12.66
N SER A 104 -1.32 11.67 12.33
CA SER A 104 -0.14 12.05 13.12
C SER A 104 0.40 13.45 12.84
N LEU A 105 -0.09 14.14 11.79
CA LEU A 105 0.39 15.44 11.34
C LEU A 105 -0.73 16.47 11.15
N SER A 106 -2.01 16.07 11.23
CA SER A 106 -3.17 16.91 10.90
C SER A 106 -3.34 18.13 11.79
N GLU A 107 -2.70 18.17 12.94
CA GLU A 107 -2.81 19.28 13.89
C GLU A 107 -1.59 20.21 13.89
N VAL A 108 -0.66 20.04 12.93
CA VAL A 108 0.55 20.87 12.83
C VAL A 108 0.69 21.43 11.41
N ALA A 109 0.98 22.73 11.31
CA ALA A 109 1.40 23.39 10.09
C ALA A 109 2.90 23.74 10.18
N VAL A 110 3.69 23.24 9.23
CA VAL A 110 5.10 23.60 9.09
C VAL A 110 5.19 24.83 8.20
N LEU A 111 5.54 25.97 8.80
CA LEU A 111 5.50 27.27 8.14
C LEU A 111 6.70 27.47 7.21
N ARG A 112 7.86 26.96 7.62
CA ARG A 112 9.14 27.09 6.89
C ARG A 112 9.74 25.73 6.62
N PRO A 113 9.20 24.97 5.65
CA PRO A 113 9.61 23.59 5.41
C PRO A 113 11.08 23.48 5.01
N VAL A 114 11.61 24.42 4.22
CA VAL A 114 13.02 24.38 3.80
C VAL A 114 13.96 24.57 4.99
N GLU A 115 13.69 25.54 5.86
CA GLU A 115 14.52 25.84 7.04
C GLU A 115 14.49 24.72 8.08
N LEU A 116 13.35 24.03 8.22
CA LEU A 116 13.20 22.95 9.19
C LEU A 116 13.72 21.60 8.65
N LEU A 117 13.23 21.18 7.48
CA LEU A 117 13.44 19.82 7.00
C LEU A 117 14.84 19.62 6.42
N ILE A 118 15.35 20.57 5.63
CA ILE A 118 16.62 20.36 4.91
C ILE A 118 17.78 20.19 5.90
N PRO A 119 17.99 21.07 6.91
CA PRO A 119 19.07 20.87 7.87
C PRO A 119 18.88 19.59 8.70
N ALA A 120 17.66 19.33 9.18
CA ALA A 120 17.38 18.15 10.01
C ALA A 120 17.60 16.85 9.25
N PHE A 121 17.03 16.70 8.04
CA PHE A 121 17.13 15.46 7.27
C PHE A 121 18.54 15.25 6.74
N THR A 122 19.23 16.31 6.30
CA THR A 122 20.60 16.21 5.79
C THR A 122 21.58 15.71 6.85
N LYS A 123 21.37 16.05 8.14
CA LYS A 123 22.19 15.48 9.23
C LYS A 123 22.10 13.95 9.32
N ILE A 124 21.02 13.35 8.82
CA ILE A 124 20.81 11.91 8.81
C ILE A 124 21.18 11.30 7.46
N ILE A 125 20.49 11.71 6.38
CA ILE A 125 20.46 10.96 5.11
C ILE A 125 21.61 11.26 4.16
N ARG A 126 22.49 12.22 4.47
CA ARG A 126 23.60 12.60 3.60
C ARG A 126 24.61 11.46 3.45
N GLU A 127 25.42 11.55 2.40
CA GLU A 127 26.61 10.71 2.28
C GLU A 127 27.67 11.15 3.30
N HIS A 128 27.92 10.30 4.30
CA HIS A 128 28.91 10.57 5.35
C HIS A 128 30.30 10.00 5.02
N LYS A 129 30.44 9.25 3.91
CA LYS A 129 31.72 8.73 3.44
C LYS A 129 32.27 9.62 2.32
N GLY A 130 33.56 9.94 2.36
CA GLY A 130 34.25 10.64 1.27
C GLY A 130 34.35 12.16 1.44
N LEU A 131 34.17 12.91 0.35
CA LEU A 131 34.54 14.34 0.20
C LEU A 131 33.76 15.32 1.11
N HIS A 132 32.75 14.85 1.85
CA HIS A 132 31.84 15.69 2.64
C HIS A 132 31.85 15.36 4.14
N GLU A 133 32.93 14.76 4.65
CA GLU A 133 33.08 14.47 6.07
C GLU A 133 33.18 15.78 6.89
N SER A 134 32.15 16.07 7.68
CA SER A 134 32.12 17.26 8.55
C SER A 134 32.78 16.99 9.90
N GLU A 135 33.36 18.01 10.54
CA GLU A 135 33.92 17.90 11.90
C GLU A 135 32.92 17.34 12.92
N GLU A 136 31.64 17.70 12.81
CA GLU A 136 30.56 17.18 13.66
C GLU A 136 30.42 15.64 13.53
N ALA A 137 30.49 15.11 12.32
CA ALA A 137 30.45 13.66 12.05
C ALA A 137 31.69 12.93 12.63
N VAL A 138 32.87 13.52 12.50
CA VAL A 138 34.11 12.95 13.08
C VAL A 138 34.05 12.92 14.61
N ALA A 139 33.47 13.96 15.23
CA ALA A 139 33.28 13.98 16.68
C ALA A 139 32.26 12.92 17.12
N LEU A 140 31.15 12.80 16.40
CA LEU A 140 30.10 11.81 16.67
C LEU A 140 30.58 10.37 16.51
N SER A 141 31.37 10.08 15.47
CA SER A 141 31.94 8.75 15.25
C SER A 141 32.87 8.31 16.38
N LYS A 142 33.53 9.26 17.07
CA LYS A 142 34.36 8.97 18.25
C LYS A 142 33.54 8.80 19.52
N GLN A 143 32.48 9.58 19.70
CA GLN A 143 31.63 9.55 20.91
C GLN A 143 30.66 8.36 20.92
N HIS A 144 30.12 7.99 19.75
CA HIS A 144 29.12 6.93 19.57
C HIS A 144 29.56 5.97 18.45
N PRO A 145 30.70 5.26 18.61
CA PRO A 145 31.30 4.50 17.51
C PRO A 145 30.44 3.33 17.03
N ALA A 146 29.64 2.72 17.90
CA ALA A 146 28.75 1.62 17.53
C ALA A 146 27.54 2.14 16.74
N GLU A 147 26.78 3.08 17.32
CA GLU A 147 25.59 3.65 16.67
C GLU A 147 25.94 4.38 15.37
N TRP A 148 27.11 5.03 15.29
CA TRP A 148 27.59 5.66 14.07
C TRP A 148 27.88 4.61 12.99
N ARG A 149 28.57 3.52 13.33
CA ARG A 149 28.83 2.43 12.37
C ARG A 149 27.53 1.81 11.88
N ASP A 150 26.59 1.55 12.78
CA ASP A 150 25.28 0.99 12.45
C ASP A 150 24.51 1.87 11.46
N LEU A 151 24.58 3.20 11.62
CA LEU A 151 23.97 4.16 10.69
C LEU A 151 24.65 4.14 9.33
N ILE A 152 25.98 4.18 9.30
CA ILE A 152 26.77 4.41 8.10
C ILE A 152 26.96 3.15 7.25
N ASP A 153 27.09 1.99 7.88
CA ASP A 153 27.32 0.72 7.18
C ASP A 153 26.01 -0.08 7.03
N GLY A 154 25.12 0.02 8.02
CA GLY A 154 23.87 -0.74 8.08
C GLY A 154 22.61 0.06 7.76
N GLY A 155 22.70 1.39 7.62
CA GLY A 155 21.52 2.26 7.50
C GLY A 155 20.63 2.24 8.75
N MET A 156 21.17 1.90 9.93
CA MET A 156 20.40 1.74 11.17
C MET A 156 20.59 2.95 12.09
N LEU A 157 19.54 3.72 12.27
CA LEU A 157 19.51 4.93 13.10
C LEU A 157 18.96 4.62 14.50
N ASP A 158 19.84 4.61 15.50
CA ASP A 158 19.48 4.49 16.92
C ASP A 158 18.93 5.83 17.47
N THR A 159 17.90 5.78 18.32
CA THR A 159 17.36 6.96 19.00
C THR A 159 18.37 7.76 19.82
N VAL A 160 19.42 7.13 20.35
CA VAL A 160 20.53 7.81 21.03
C VAL A 160 21.25 8.74 20.05
N LEU A 161 21.66 8.22 18.88
CA LEU A 161 22.35 9.01 17.87
C LEU A 161 21.43 10.09 17.29
N LEU A 162 20.14 9.77 17.09
CA LEU A 162 19.14 10.73 16.64
C LEU A 162 19.04 11.95 17.57
N LYS A 163 19.02 11.73 18.89
CA LYS A 163 18.99 12.83 19.88
C LYS A 163 20.18 13.76 19.76
N VAL A 164 21.36 13.22 19.48
CA VAL A 164 22.58 14.03 19.35
C VAL A 164 22.59 14.79 18.03
N LEU A 165 22.25 14.13 16.91
CA LEU A 165 22.17 14.75 15.58
C LEU A 165 21.13 15.88 15.54
N TRP A 166 20.00 15.70 16.23
CA TRP A 166 18.89 16.64 16.28
C TRP A 166 18.81 17.46 17.57
N LYS A 167 19.92 17.66 18.28
CA LYS A 167 19.95 18.50 19.48
C LYS A 167 19.35 19.90 19.24
N ASP A 168 19.58 20.47 18.05
CA ASP A 168 19.11 21.80 17.65
C ASP A 168 17.63 21.80 17.21
N PHE A 169 17.03 20.61 17.07
CA PHE A 169 15.66 20.40 16.59
C PHE A 169 14.79 19.64 17.62
N ASP A 170 15.22 19.55 18.89
CA ASP A 170 14.56 18.70 19.89
C ASP A 170 13.07 19.03 20.06
N GLN A 171 12.71 20.32 20.01
CA GLN A 171 11.32 20.80 20.08
C GLN A 171 10.45 20.35 18.88
N HIS A 172 11.07 19.98 17.76
CA HIS A 172 10.39 19.57 16.53
C HIS A 172 10.62 18.10 16.18
N ARG A 173 11.34 17.34 17.02
CA ARG A 173 11.74 15.95 16.76
C ARG A 173 10.57 15.05 16.38
N ALA A 174 9.45 15.15 17.10
CA ALA A 174 8.27 14.32 16.83
C ALA A 174 7.70 14.57 15.41
N VAL A 175 7.55 15.84 15.03
CA VAL A 175 7.06 16.23 13.71
C VAL A 175 8.04 15.81 12.61
N LEU A 176 9.34 16.05 12.81
CA LEU A 176 10.39 15.65 11.89
C LEU A 176 10.41 14.13 11.65
N LEU A 177 10.31 13.34 12.71
CA LEU A 177 10.31 11.87 12.60
C LEU A 177 9.07 11.37 11.84
N GLN A 178 7.89 11.92 12.12
CA GLN A 178 6.67 11.60 11.38
C GLN A 178 6.77 11.96 9.90
N LEU A 179 7.40 13.09 9.58
CA LEU A 179 7.67 13.48 8.19
C LEU A 179 8.69 12.55 7.51
N MET A 180 9.74 12.11 8.20
CA MET A 180 10.69 11.13 7.65
C MET A 180 10.00 9.79 7.34
N HIS A 181 9.12 9.31 8.22
CA HIS A 181 8.31 8.13 7.96
C HIS A 181 7.39 8.35 6.75
N LYS A 182 6.69 9.49 6.71
CA LYS A 182 5.77 9.83 5.63
C LYS A 182 6.47 9.89 4.27
N PHE A 183 7.68 10.43 4.20
CA PHE A 183 8.45 10.53 2.95
C PHE A 183 9.21 9.25 2.58
N GLY A 184 9.10 8.20 3.40
CA GLY A 184 9.81 6.94 3.22
C GLY A 184 11.32 7.07 3.37
N LEU A 185 11.78 8.06 4.14
CA LEU A 185 13.20 8.28 4.44
C LEU A 185 13.66 7.44 5.64
N SER A 186 12.74 7.10 6.53
CA SER A 186 12.98 6.16 7.62
C SER A 186 11.83 5.19 7.82
N VAL A 187 12.12 4.03 8.41
CA VAL A 187 11.14 3.00 8.78
C VAL A 187 11.43 2.50 10.19
N PRO A 188 10.45 2.51 11.11
CA PRO A 188 10.65 1.98 12.45
C PRO A 188 10.82 0.45 12.44
N LEU A 189 11.87 -0.04 13.10
CA LEU A 189 12.12 -1.47 13.27
C LEU A 189 11.57 -1.95 14.61
N PHE A 190 10.81 -3.04 14.60
CA PHE A 190 10.27 -3.67 15.81
C PHE A 190 11.33 -4.59 16.39
N ASP A 191 11.57 -4.45 17.69
CA ASP A 191 12.46 -5.36 18.41
C ASP A 191 11.82 -6.75 18.48
N SER A 192 12.43 -7.73 17.81
CA SER A 192 11.99 -9.12 17.79
C SER A 192 12.12 -9.82 19.16
N THR A 193 12.76 -9.20 20.15
CA THR A 193 13.07 -9.84 21.44
C THR A 193 12.02 -9.61 22.53
N GLY A 194 10.94 -8.85 22.28
CA GLY A 194 9.85 -8.68 23.25
C GLY A 194 10.28 -8.05 24.59
N SER A 195 11.47 -7.45 24.67
CA SER A 195 11.90 -6.76 25.87
C SER A 195 11.23 -5.38 25.91
N ALA A 196 10.41 -5.13 26.93
CA ALA A 196 9.72 -3.86 27.16
C ALA A 196 10.67 -2.69 27.53
N LYS A 197 11.96 -2.77 27.14
CA LYS A 197 13.02 -1.78 27.35
C LYS A 197 13.90 -1.57 26.10
N GLY A 198 13.46 -2.03 24.92
CA GLY A 198 14.24 -1.99 23.68
C GLY A 198 14.47 -0.57 23.15
N LYS A 199 15.72 -0.26 22.78
CA LYS A 199 16.11 0.94 22.02
C LYS A 199 15.29 0.98 20.71
N GLU A 200 14.59 2.08 20.46
CA GLU A 200 13.97 2.31 19.16
C GLU A 200 15.06 2.53 18.10
N VAL A 201 14.98 1.77 17.01
CA VAL A 201 15.88 1.82 15.86
C VAL A 201 15.07 2.03 14.59
N PHE A 202 15.57 2.87 13.70
CA PHE A 202 14.97 3.15 12.41
C PHE A 202 15.88 2.72 11.27
N LEU A 203 15.33 2.06 10.26
CA LEU A 203 16.03 1.84 9.00
C LEU A 203 15.99 3.14 8.17
N VAL A 204 17.12 3.55 7.62
CA VAL A 204 17.30 4.64 6.66
C VAL A 204 17.78 4.04 5.34
N PRO A 205 16.86 3.65 4.42
CA PRO A 205 17.21 2.81 3.27
C PRO A 205 18.24 3.43 2.31
N SER A 206 18.34 4.77 2.26
CA SER A 206 19.30 5.46 1.38
C SER A 206 20.75 5.35 1.82
N LEU A 207 21.01 4.93 3.06
CA LEU A 207 22.35 4.76 3.63
C LEU A 207 22.83 3.31 3.63
N LEU A 208 22.03 2.38 3.09
CA LEU A 208 22.43 0.97 3.00
C LEU A 208 23.66 0.84 2.10
N GLU A 209 24.63 0.03 2.55
CA GLU A 209 25.82 -0.27 1.76
C GLU A 209 25.55 -1.24 0.60
N GLU A 210 26.42 -1.16 -0.39
CA GLU A 210 26.57 -2.13 -1.48
C GLU A 210 27.39 -3.34 -1.00
N ASN A 211 26.93 -4.00 0.07
CA ASN A 211 27.52 -5.23 0.56
C ASN A 211 26.58 -6.42 0.35
N LEU A 212 27.04 -7.42 -0.41
CA LEU A 212 26.29 -8.63 -0.74
C LEU A 212 26.80 -9.88 0.00
N SER A 213 27.86 -9.76 0.81
CA SER A 213 28.56 -10.91 1.43
C SER A 213 27.69 -11.71 2.42
N HIS A 214 26.76 -11.04 3.10
CA HIS A 214 25.79 -11.65 4.02
C HIS A 214 24.48 -12.03 3.33
N MET A 215 24.35 -11.79 2.02
CA MET A 215 23.11 -12.10 1.31
C MET A 215 23.05 -13.59 0.99
N GLU A 216 21.94 -14.21 1.35
CA GLU A 216 21.67 -15.59 1.01
C GLU A 216 20.99 -15.67 -0.36
N ASP A 217 21.30 -16.74 -1.10
CA ASP A 217 20.62 -17.05 -2.35
C ASP A 217 19.36 -17.91 -2.12
N LEU A 218 18.41 -17.73 -3.02
CA LEU A 218 17.21 -18.56 -3.08
C LEU A 218 17.51 -19.86 -3.84
N PRO A 219 16.68 -20.91 -3.63
CA PRO A 219 16.76 -22.16 -4.39
C PRO A 219 16.76 -21.96 -5.91
N GLU A 220 17.33 -22.92 -6.64
CA GLU A 220 17.45 -22.86 -8.09
C GLU A 220 16.10 -22.85 -8.83
N ASP A 221 15.08 -23.46 -8.22
CA ASP A 221 13.71 -23.51 -8.73
C ASP A 221 12.87 -22.28 -8.39
N SER A 222 13.50 -21.22 -7.86
CA SER A 222 12.82 -19.96 -7.55
C SER A 222 12.22 -19.31 -8.79
N LEU A 223 11.04 -18.71 -8.61
CA LEU A 223 10.29 -18.06 -9.68
C LEU A 223 10.60 -16.57 -9.72
N SER A 224 10.75 -16.01 -10.93
CA SER A 224 11.10 -14.61 -11.12
C SER A 224 9.96 -13.83 -11.78
N PHE A 225 9.68 -12.64 -11.27
CA PHE A 225 8.88 -11.62 -11.96
C PHE A 225 9.55 -10.25 -11.82
N PHE A 226 9.06 -9.28 -12.57
CA PHE A 226 9.67 -7.96 -12.71
C PHE A 226 8.61 -6.88 -12.50
N LEU A 227 8.96 -5.86 -11.72
CA LEU A 227 8.21 -4.62 -11.66
C LEU A 227 8.84 -3.64 -12.65
N VAL A 228 8.09 -3.33 -13.70
CA VAL A 228 8.49 -2.40 -14.76
C VAL A 228 7.73 -1.10 -14.58
N PHE A 229 8.40 0.03 -14.77
CA PHE A 229 7.83 1.35 -14.51
C PHE A 229 7.84 2.22 -15.76
N SER A 230 6.77 2.98 -15.97
CA SER A 230 6.63 3.88 -17.12
C SER A 230 5.90 5.17 -16.77
N ILE A 231 6.28 6.27 -17.41
CA ILE A 231 5.52 7.54 -17.40
C ILE A 231 4.48 7.60 -18.53
N ASP A 232 4.57 6.70 -19.52
CA ASP A 232 3.61 6.56 -20.62
C ASP A 232 2.87 5.23 -20.42
N ALA A 233 1.89 5.28 -19.51
CA ALA A 233 1.11 4.11 -19.14
C ALA A 233 0.35 3.55 -20.36
N GLU A 234 -0.18 4.41 -21.22
CA GLU A 234 -0.96 4.00 -22.39
C GLU A 234 -0.11 3.24 -23.40
N ALA A 235 1.12 3.69 -23.67
CA ALA A 235 2.02 2.97 -24.56
C ALA A 235 2.39 1.59 -23.99
N MET A 236 2.73 1.51 -22.70
CA MET A 236 3.08 0.25 -22.06
C MET A 236 1.88 -0.71 -21.95
N ASP A 237 0.67 -0.18 -21.74
CA ASP A 237 -0.56 -0.96 -21.59
C ASP A 237 -1.07 -1.55 -22.92
N ARG A 238 -0.61 -1.05 -24.08
CA ARG A 238 -0.89 -1.66 -25.38
C ARG A 238 -0.08 -2.93 -25.63
N GLU A 239 1.08 -3.06 -24.99
CA GLU A 239 2.01 -4.16 -25.22
C GLU A 239 1.69 -5.38 -24.34
N LEU A 240 1.48 -6.54 -24.97
CA LEU A 240 1.40 -7.82 -24.24
C LEU A 240 2.79 -8.29 -23.80
N MET A 241 3.81 -7.99 -24.59
CA MET A 241 5.17 -8.48 -24.43
C MET A 241 6.17 -7.38 -24.79
N VAL A 242 7.27 -7.30 -24.03
CA VAL A 242 8.35 -6.32 -24.24
C VAL A 242 9.71 -7.02 -24.17
N GLY A 243 10.70 -6.59 -24.97
CA GLY A 243 12.05 -7.13 -24.88
C GLY A 243 12.71 -6.74 -23.57
N PHE A 244 13.43 -7.65 -22.92
CA PHE A 244 14.00 -7.40 -21.58
C PHE A 244 15.00 -6.25 -21.56
N LYS A 245 15.80 -6.10 -22.62
CA LYS A 245 16.79 -5.03 -22.79
C LYS A 245 16.23 -3.81 -23.54
N ASP A 246 14.94 -3.78 -23.86
CA ASP A 246 14.33 -2.64 -24.53
C ASP A 246 14.11 -1.48 -23.55
N ASP A 247 14.67 -0.33 -23.90
CA ASP A 247 14.61 0.90 -23.09
C ASP A 247 13.34 1.74 -23.33
N VAL A 248 12.58 1.43 -24.38
CA VAL A 248 11.48 2.27 -24.85
C VAL A 248 10.39 2.30 -23.79
N ASN A 249 10.01 3.50 -23.36
CA ASN A 249 8.96 3.76 -22.37
C ASN A 249 9.24 3.21 -20.95
N ARG A 250 10.48 2.85 -20.60
CA ARG A 250 10.83 2.45 -19.22
C ARG A 250 11.53 3.56 -18.45
N PHE A 251 11.10 3.76 -17.21
CA PHE A 251 11.65 4.77 -16.32
C PHE A 251 11.60 4.31 -14.87
N LEU A 252 12.77 4.07 -14.27
CA LEU A 252 12.92 3.76 -12.85
C LEU A 252 13.49 5.00 -12.12
N PRO A 253 12.67 5.73 -11.33
CA PRO A 253 13.14 6.90 -10.61
C PRO A 253 14.11 6.55 -9.49
N VAL A 254 15.15 7.36 -9.33
CA VAL A 254 16.06 7.27 -8.18
C VAL A 254 15.27 7.40 -6.87
N GLY A 255 15.56 6.50 -5.93
CA GLY A 255 14.89 6.44 -4.63
C GLY A 255 13.54 5.72 -4.62
N LEU A 256 13.01 5.28 -5.78
CA LEU A 256 11.82 4.42 -5.80
C LEU A 256 12.11 3.10 -5.07
N PHE A 257 13.25 2.46 -5.35
CA PHE A 257 13.65 1.22 -4.70
C PHE A 257 13.76 1.38 -3.18
N SER A 258 14.44 2.43 -2.70
CA SER A 258 14.56 2.73 -1.26
C SER A 258 13.20 2.86 -0.56
N ARG A 259 12.23 3.53 -1.18
CA ARG A 259 10.87 3.67 -0.62
C ARG A 259 10.09 2.37 -0.66
N LEU A 260 10.17 1.63 -1.75
CA LEU A 260 9.53 0.31 -1.87
C LEU A 260 10.12 -0.66 -0.85
N LEU A 261 11.44 -0.64 -0.68
CA LEU A 261 12.15 -1.43 0.32
C LEU A 261 11.64 -1.09 1.72
N GLY A 262 11.56 0.19 2.06
CA GLY A 262 11.03 0.62 3.35
C GLY A 262 9.62 0.10 3.65
N LYS A 263 8.69 0.21 2.68
CA LYS A 263 7.34 -0.35 2.83
C LYS A 263 7.34 -1.88 2.91
N SER A 264 8.24 -2.55 2.18
CA SER A 264 8.37 -4.01 2.20
C SER A 264 8.91 -4.51 3.54
N VAL A 265 9.86 -3.80 4.15
CA VAL A 265 10.37 -4.11 5.50
C VAL A 265 9.28 -3.94 6.55
N ALA A 266 8.54 -2.82 6.51
CA ALA A 266 7.41 -2.59 7.41
C ALA A 266 6.36 -3.73 7.31
N TRP A 267 6.05 -4.18 6.09
CA TRP A 267 5.13 -5.30 5.87
C TRP A 267 5.68 -6.66 6.32
N SER A 268 6.98 -6.89 6.10
CA SER A 268 7.69 -8.09 6.59
C SER A 268 7.58 -8.20 8.11
N GLN A 269 7.75 -7.11 8.84
CA GLN A 269 7.60 -7.09 10.29
C GLN A 269 6.16 -7.33 10.74
N ALA A 270 5.18 -6.70 10.08
CA ALA A 270 3.76 -6.85 10.40
C ALA A 270 3.26 -8.30 10.22
N THR A 271 3.84 -9.03 9.26
CA THR A 271 3.51 -10.43 8.97
C THR A 271 4.37 -11.45 9.73
N ARG A 272 5.18 -11.01 10.70
CA ARG A 272 6.15 -11.84 11.45
C ARG A 272 7.10 -12.62 10.53
N GLY A 273 7.52 -11.99 9.44
CA GLY A 273 8.56 -12.54 8.57
C GLY A 273 9.90 -12.70 9.30
N LYS A 274 10.80 -13.47 8.69
CA LYS A 274 12.21 -13.52 9.05
C LYS A 274 12.83 -12.12 9.04
N ARG A 275 13.87 -11.95 9.86
CA ARG A 275 14.67 -10.72 9.88
C ARG A 275 15.20 -10.42 8.48
N PRO A 276 14.97 -9.21 7.95
CA PRO A 276 15.39 -8.87 6.60
C PRO A 276 16.92 -8.74 6.51
N LEU A 277 17.49 -9.17 5.39
CA LEU A 277 18.89 -8.89 5.02
C LEU A 277 18.87 -7.80 3.95
N LEU A 278 19.55 -6.69 4.23
CA LEU A 278 19.41 -5.47 3.45
C LEU A 278 20.75 -5.07 2.82
N SER A 279 20.65 -4.54 1.62
CA SER A 279 21.73 -3.93 0.84
C SER A 279 21.12 -2.84 -0.04
N LYS A 280 21.94 -1.92 -0.54
CA LYS A 280 21.50 -0.75 -1.32
C LYS A 280 20.60 -1.10 -2.51
N HIS A 281 20.93 -2.18 -3.23
CA HIS A 281 20.25 -2.60 -4.46
C HIS A 281 19.60 -3.99 -4.34
N ARG A 282 19.66 -4.64 -3.17
CA ARG A 282 19.11 -5.98 -2.97
C ARG A 282 18.59 -6.14 -1.55
N ALA A 283 17.46 -6.81 -1.39
CA ALA A 283 16.97 -7.19 -0.07
C ALA A 283 16.38 -8.60 -0.09
N ASP A 284 16.71 -9.38 0.94
CA ASP A 284 16.10 -10.67 1.26
C ASP A 284 15.05 -10.44 2.34
N LEU A 285 13.82 -10.77 1.98
CA LEU A 285 12.63 -10.43 2.73
C LEU A 285 11.74 -11.66 2.86
N SER A 286 10.80 -11.59 3.80
CA SER A 286 9.74 -12.59 3.86
C SER A 286 8.44 -12.00 4.35
N PHE A 287 7.35 -12.40 3.70
CA PHE A 287 6.00 -12.10 4.13
C PHE A 287 5.44 -13.38 4.76
N GLY A 288 5.33 -13.38 6.10
CA GLY A 288 5.15 -14.60 6.88
C GLY A 288 6.26 -15.62 6.58
N ILE A 289 5.90 -16.82 6.13
CA ILE A 289 6.86 -17.89 5.81
C ILE A 289 7.46 -17.77 4.39
N HIS A 290 6.90 -16.90 3.54
CA HIS A 290 7.24 -16.86 2.11
C HIS A 290 8.42 -15.93 1.88
N ARG A 291 9.57 -16.54 1.56
CA ARG A 291 10.82 -15.83 1.31
C ARG A 291 10.94 -15.39 -0.14
N PHE A 292 11.45 -14.18 -0.34
CA PHE A 292 11.71 -13.61 -1.65
C PHE A 292 12.86 -12.60 -1.58
N VAL A 293 13.48 -12.37 -2.73
CA VAL A 293 14.55 -11.38 -2.91
C VAL A 293 14.05 -10.33 -3.89
N ILE A 294 14.17 -9.07 -3.52
CA ILE A 294 14.01 -7.94 -4.44
C ILE A 294 15.37 -7.39 -4.81
N GLU A 295 15.54 -7.02 -6.08
CA GLU A 295 16.80 -6.54 -6.62
C GLU A 295 16.53 -5.43 -7.63
N GLU A 296 17.16 -4.29 -7.42
CA GLU A 296 17.12 -3.18 -8.36
C GLU A 296 18.04 -3.49 -9.54
N LEU A 297 17.53 -3.33 -10.75
CA LEU A 297 18.28 -3.49 -12.00
C LEU A 297 18.31 -2.14 -12.73
N PRO A 298 19.28 -1.25 -12.42
CA PRO A 298 19.34 0.08 -13.01
C PRO A 298 19.52 0.08 -14.53
N GLY A 299 20.27 -0.90 -15.06
CA GLY A 299 20.51 -1.05 -16.50
C GLY A 299 19.21 -1.29 -17.27
N GLU A 300 18.35 -2.17 -16.74
CA GLU A 300 17.08 -2.57 -17.34
C GLU A 300 15.89 -1.72 -16.88
N ARG A 301 16.14 -0.76 -15.97
CA ARG A 301 15.16 0.16 -15.38
C ARG A 301 13.95 -0.57 -14.79
N CYS A 302 14.21 -1.66 -14.08
CA CYS A 302 13.18 -2.46 -13.43
C CYS A 302 13.65 -2.99 -12.07
N ILE A 303 12.73 -3.60 -11.34
CA ILE A 303 13.04 -4.32 -10.10
C ILE A 303 12.72 -5.79 -10.33
N ARG A 304 13.73 -6.66 -10.20
CA ARG A 304 13.58 -8.11 -10.26
C ARG A 304 13.15 -8.62 -8.89
N VAL A 305 12.18 -9.52 -8.89
CA VAL A 305 11.72 -10.22 -7.68
C VAL A 305 11.84 -11.71 -7.90
N ARG A 306 12.60 -12.38 -7.03
CA ARG A 306 12.74 -13.84 -7.01
C ARG A 306 12.01 -14.39 -5.79
N VAL A 307 11.21 -15.43 -5.98
CA VAL A 307 10.36 -16.01 -4.92
C VAL A 307 10.71 -17.48 -4.74
N ALA A 308 11.06 -17.87 -3.50
CA ALA A 308 11.38 -19.27 -3.17
C ALA A 308 10.14 -20.15 -2.93
N SER A 309 8.95 -19.57 -3.02
CA SER A 309 7.69 -20.22 -2.72
C SER A 309 6.97 -20.75 -3.97
N GLN A 310 6.16 -21.79 -3.79
CA GLN A 310 5.17 -22.25 -4.76
C GLN A 310 3.94 -21.32 -4.86
N ALA A 311 3.93 -20.17 -4.17
CA ALA A 311 2.86 -19.18 -4.24
C ALA A 311 3.39 -17.78 -4.63
N PRO A 312 4.05 -17.62 -5.80
CA PRO A 312 4.66 -16.35 -6.19
C PRO A 312 3.62 -15.23 -6.38
N LYS A 313 2.37 -15.58 -6.72
CA LYS A 313 1.27 -14.63 -6.94
C LYS A 313 1.00 -13.73 -5.74
N ASN A 314 1.10 -14.25 -4.51
CA ASN A 314 0.81 -13.45 -3.32
C ASN A 314 1.86 -12.38 -3.13
N ILE A 315 3.15 -12.75 -3.28
CA ILE A 315 4.28 -11.83 -3.21
C ILE A 315 4.16 -10.77 -4.32
N MET A 316 3.83 -11.22 -5.54
CA MET A 316 3.61 -10.36 -6.70
C MET A 316 2.51 -9.33 -6.46
N THR A 317 1.31 -9.77 -6.06
CA THR A 317 0.16 -8.90 -5.80
C THR A 317 0.47 -7.90 -4.69
N ARG A 318 1.10 -8.37 -3.60
CA ARG A 318 1.45 -7.50 -2.46
C ARG A 318 2.50 -6.46 -2.85
N LEU A 319 3.55 -6.85 -3.57
CA LEU A 319 4.59 -5.91 -4.02
C LEU A 319 4.06 -4.91 -5.05
N GLU A 320 3.16 -5.32 -5.95
CA GLU A 320 2.45 -4.42 -6.87
C GLU A 320 1.65 -3.37 -6.09
N MET A 321 0.92 -3.80 -5.05
CA MET A 321 0.18 -2.88 -4.16
C MET A 321 1.11 -1.91 -3.42
N LEU A 322 2.21 -2.40 -2.85
CA LEU A 322 3.20 -1.56 -2.16
C LEU A 322 3.85 -0.56 -3.12
N ALA A 323 4.20 -0.97 -4.33
CA ALA A 323 4.71 -0.09 -5.38
C ALA A 323 3.65 0.98 -5.76
N GLY A 324 2.39 0.57 -5.91
CA GLY A 324 1.27 1.48 -6.15
C GLY A 324 1.10 2.52 -5.03
N HIS A 325 1.31 2.15 -3.77
CA HIS A 325 1.31 3.11 -2.66
C HIS A 325 2.44 4.14 -2.79
N VAL A 326 3.68 3.69 -3.03
CA VAL A 326 4.83 4.60 -3.23
C VAL A 326 4.56 5.56 -4.39
N ILE A 327 4.05 5.05 -5.50
CA ILE A 327 3.73 5.84 -6.70
C ILE A 327 2.69 6.92 -6.40
N ARG A 328 1.57 6.57 -5.75
CA ARG A 328 0.52 7.54 -5.38
C ARG A 328 1.03 8.63 -4.45
N GLU A 329 1.96 8.30 -3.56
CA GLU A 329 2.49 9.24 -2.57
C GLU A 329 3.45 10.27 -3.18
N CYS A 330 4.31 9.86 -4.11
CA CYS A 330 5.42 10.72 -4.56
C CYS A 330 5.65 10.82 -6.07
N MET A 331 5.01 9.98 -6.88
CA MET A 331 5.27 9.86 -8.33
C MET A 331 3.98 9.64 -9.12
N PRO A 332 2.99 10.56 -9.05
CA PRO A 332 1.62 10.32 -9.52
C PRO A 332 1.48 10.08 -11.04
N ARG A 333 2.50 10.39 -11.83
CA ARG A 333 2.54 10.12 -13.29
C ARG A 333 3.20 8.79 -13.64
N LEU A 334 3.82 8.11 -12.67
CA LEU A 334 4.43 6.82 -12.88
C LEU A 334 3.37 5.73 -12.79
N SER A 335 3.50 4.70 -13.62
CA SER A 335 2.71 3.47 -13.54
C SER A 335 3.64 2.28 -13.34
N CYS A 336 3.16 1.27 -12.62
CA CYS A 336 3.86 0.01 -12.37
C CYS A 336 3.16 -1.11 -13.13
N PHE A 337 3.94 -1.97 -13.77
CA PHE A 337 3.48 -3.12 -14.52
C PHE A 337 4.20 -4.36 -14.02
N VAL A 338 3.41 -5.39 -13.70
CA VAL A 338 3.93 -6.69 -13.31
C VAL A 338 4.17 -7.53 -14.55
N MET A 339 5.43 -7.91 -14.75
CA MET A 339 5.87 -8.66 -15.91
C MET A 339 6.53 -9.98 -15.50
N VAL A 340 6.34 -11.03 -16.29
CA VAL A 340 6.97 -12.34 -16.07
C VAL A 340 7.82 -12.73 -17.29
N PRO A 341 8.84 -13.60 -17.14
CA PRO A 341 9.55 -14.19 -18.27
C PRO A 341 8.58 -14.83 -19.27
N CYS A 342 8.82 -14.66 -20.57
CA CYS A 342 7.99 -15.27 -21.63
C CYS A 342 7.95 -16.81 -21.55
N THR A 343 9.00 -17.42 -21.03
CA THR A 343 9.11 -18.86 -20.72
C THR A 343 8.27 -19.29 -19.51
N GLY A 344 7.70 -18.36 -18.75
CA GLY A 344 7.00 -18.58 -17.48
C GLY A 344 7.93 -18.85 -16.29
N ARG A 345 9.16 -19.31 -16.54
CA ARG A 345 10.20 -19.58 -15.53
C ARG A 345 11.55 -19.10 -16.01
N LEU A 346 12.43 -18.76 -15.08
CA LEU A 346 13.77 -18.25 -15.36
C LEU A 346 14.75 -18.90 -14.40
N GLY A 347 15.86 -19.45 -14.91
CA GLY A 347 16.93 -19.94 -14.05
C GLY A 347 17.60 -18.80 -13.27
N VAL A 348 18.27 -19.14 -12.17
CA VAL A 348 18.86 -18.15 -11.22
C VAL A 348 19.77 -17.10 -11.88
N ARG A 349 20.50 -17.51 -12.91
CA ARG A 349 21.48 -16.66 -13.62
C ARG A 349 21.07 -16.31 -15.05
N GLU A 350 19.87 -16.70 -15.45
CA GLU A 350 19.38 -16.43 -16.79
C GLU A 350 18.75 -15.04 -16.84
N GLU A 351 18.96 -14.35 -17.95
CA GLU A 351 18.19 -13.15 -18.29
C GLU A 351 17.09 -13.55 -19.27
N PRO A 352 15.84 -13.09 -19.07
CA PRO A 352 14.79 -13.36 -20.02
C PRO A 352 15.08 -12.58 -21.31
N SER A 353 14.73 -13.14 -22.46
CA SER A 353 14.76 -12.36 -23.71
C SER A 353 13.60 -11.36 -23.76
N HIS A 354 12.42 -11.79 -23.32
CA HIS A 354 11.19 -11.02 -23.32
C HIS A 354 10.41 -11.21 -22.02
N LEU A 355 9.66 -10.18 -21.67
CA LEU A 355 8.76 -10.15 -20.54
C LEU A 355 7.32 -10.02 -21.03
N VAL A 356 6.39 -10.71 -20.36
CA VAL A 356 4.96 -10.73 -20.67
C VAL A 356 4.18 -10.05 -19.55
N ASN A 357 3.27 -9.15 -19.93
CA ASN A 357 2.35 -8.50 -19.01
C ASN A 357 1.24 -9.48 -18.61
N ILE A 358 1.30 -9.97 -17.36
CA ILE A 358 0.35 -10.98 -16.87
C ILE A 358 -1.08 -10.45 -16.84
N ALA A 359 -1.29 -9.20 -16.42
CA ALA A 359 -2.63 -8.62 -16.38
C ALA A 359 -3.26 -8.57 -17.78
N LYS A 360 -2.47 -8.25 -18.81
CA LYS A 360 -2.91 -8.26 -20.21
C LYS A 360 -3.13 -9.64 -20.76
N LEU A 361 -2.26 -10.60 -20.43
CA LEU A 361 -2.43 -11.99 -20.81
C LEU A 361 -3.77 -12.54 -20.29
N VAL A 362 -4.09 -12.25 -19.03
CA VAL A 362 -5.36 -12.60 -18.39
C VAL A 362 -6.54 -11.87 -19.05
N ALA A 363 -6.41 -10.58 -19.36
CA ALA A 363 -7.46 -9.82 -20.04
C ALA A 363 -7.79 -10.35 -21.44
N ARG A 364 -6.82 -11.00 -22.11
CA ARG A 364 -7.01 -11.66 -23.41
C ARG A 364 -7.61 -13.07 -23.31
N LYS A 365 -7.95 -13.56 -22.12
CA LYS A 365 -8.54 -14.91 -21.93
C LYS A 365 -9.71 -15.24 -22.88
N PRO A 366 -10.66 -14.33 -23.16
CA PRO A 366 -11.77 -14.62 -24.09
C PRO A 366 -11.34 -14.98 -25.52
N THR A 367 -10.11 -14.62 -25.92
CA THR A 367 -9.57 -14.88 -27.26
C THR A 367 -8.46 -15.94 -27.24
N TRP A 368 -8.25 -16.66 -26.13
CA TRP A 368 -7.22 -17.70 -26.08
C TRP A 368 -7.52 -18.89 -27.01
N SER A 369 -8.79 -19.11 -27.36
CA SER A 369 -9.20 -20.09 -28.37
C SER A 369 -8.62 -19.82 -29.75
N ASP A 370 -8.34 -18.55 -30.05
CA ASP A 370 -7.81 -18.10 -31.34
C ASP A 370 -6.28 -18.18 -31.40
N GLY A 371 -5.65 -18.60 -30.30
CA GLY A 371 -4.20 -18.62 -30.10
C GLY A 371 -3.64 -17.25 -29.70
N VAL A 372 -2.64 -17.25 -28.81
CA VAL A 372 -1.94 -16.04 -28.36
C VAL A 372 -0.50 -16.08 -28.83
N TRP A 373 -0.11 -15.09 -29.63
CA TRP A 373 1.26 -14.93 -30.09
C TRP A 373 2.14 -14.31 -29.00
N LEU A 374 3.21 -15.03 -28.62
CA LEU A 374 4.29 -14.56 -27.77
C LEU A 374 5.60 -14.67 -28.56
N GLY A 375 6.06 -13.56 -29.13
CA GLY A 375 7.19 -13.55 -30.05
C GLY A 375 6.85 -14.32 -31.34
N SER A 376 7.64 -15.33 -31.68
CA SER A 376 7.43 -16.19 -32.86
C SER A 376 6.58 -17.42 -32.60
N GLU A 377 6.13 -17.64 -31.35
CA GLU A 377 5.34 -18.82 -30.96
C GLU A 377 3.87 -18.44 -30.79
N CYS A 378 2.95 -19.22 -31.36
CA CYS A 378 1.52 -19.12 -31.11
C CYS A 378 1.11 -20.17 -30.08
N LEU A 379 0.58 -19.75 -28.94
CA LEU A 379 0.19 -20.63 -27.85
C LEU A 379 -1.32 -20.83 -27.80
N GLU A 380 -1.75 -22.08 -27.68
CA GLU A 380 -3.13 -22.44 -27.37
C GLU A 380 -3.43 -22.31 -25.87
N GLU A 381 -4.71 -22.24 -25.49
CA GLU A 381 -5.16 -22.09 -24.10
C GLU A 381 -4.48 -23.07 -23.13
N GLY A 382 -4.42 -24.37 -23.44
CA GLY A 382 -3.80 -25.37 -22.58
C GLY A 382 -2.29 -25.14 -22.38
N GLN A 383 -1.60 -24.60 -23.39
CA GLN A 383 -0.18 -24.27 -23.30
C GLN A 383 0.04 -23.01 -22.47
N ILE A 384 -0.82 -21.99 -22.60
CA ILE A 384 -0.79 -20.77 -21.78
C ILE A 384 -1.01 -21.14 -20.30
N GLN A 385 -2.06 -21.94 -20.02
CA GLN A 385 -2.36 -22.40 -18.67
C GLN A 385 -1.19 -23.19 -18.07
N LYS A 386 -0.58 -24.09 -18.83
CA LYS A 386 0.57 -24.88 -18.36
C LYS A 386 1.83 -24.04 -18.15
N ARG A 387 2.09 -23.06 -19.02
CA ARG A 387 3.32 -22.23 -18.98
C ARG A 387 3.27 -21.18 -17.86
N PHE A 388 2.09 -20.62 -17.62
CA PHE A 388 1.90 -19.52 -16.66
C PHE A 388 1.05 -19.92 -15.45
N ASP A 389 0.86 -21.21 -15.19
CA ASP A 389 0.05 -21.78 -14.10
C ASP A 389 0.25 -21.09 -12.74
N MET A 390 1.51 -20.82 -12.37
CA MET A 390 1.90 -20.21 -11.10
C MET A 390 1.58 -18.71 -11.01
N TRP A 391 1.41 -18.04 -12.16
CA TRP A 391 1.22 -16.60 -12.29
C TRP A 391 -0.23 -16.22 -12.57
N LEU A 392 -0.94 -17.08 -13.29
CA LEU A 392 -2.33 -16.87 -13.63
C LEU A 392 -3.19 -16.91 -12.36
N PRO A 393 -4.25 -16.08 -12.29
CA PRO A 393 -5.24 -16.24 -11.24
C PRO A 393 -5.82 -17.66 -11.29
N SER A 394 -6.00 -18.29 -10.12
CA SER A 394 -6.83 -19.50 -10.05
C SER A 394 -8.26 -19.06 -10.38
N MET A 395 -8.69 -19.30 -11.61
CA MET A 395 -9.96 -18.78 -12.14
C MET A 395 -11.12 -19.64 -11.68
N GLY A 396 -12.27 -19.00 -11.47
CA GLY A 396 -13.52 -19.67 -11.12
C GLY A 396 -13.56 -20.28 -9.72
N LEU A 397 -14.67 -20.96 -9.45
CA LEU A 397 -14.83 -21.77 -8.27
C LEU A 397 -13.88 -22.95 -8.34
N ARG A 398 -13.12 -23.18 -7.26
CA ARG A 398 -12.25 -24.35 -7.17
C ARG A 398 -13.09 -25.62 -7.12
N GLU A 399 -12.69 -26.63 -7.87
CA GLU A 399 -13.26 -27.97 -7.74
C GLU A 399 -12.89 -28.59 -6.39
N ASP A 400 -11.63 -28.43 -5.98
CA ASP A 400 -11.10 -28.95 -4.71
C ASP A 400 -11.58 -28.21 -3.45
N GLY A 401 -12.40 -27.17 -3.61
CA GLY A 401 -12.92 -26.36 -2.51
C GLY A 401 -11.93 -25.37 -1.91
N TYR A 402 -12.30 -24.83 -0.75
CA TYR A 402 -11.55 -23.79 -0.02
C TYR A 402 -11.36 -24.19 1.44
N ASP A 403 -10.29 -23.71 2.07
CA ASP A 403 -10.07 -23.89 3.50
C ASP A 403 -10.90 -22.90 4.32
N VAL A 404 -11.00 -21.63 3.87
CA VAL A 404 -11.70 -20.56 4.59
C VAL A 404 -12.49 -19.68 3.61
N PHE A 405 -13.75 -19.40 3.96
CA PHE A 405 -14.57 -18.36 3.33
C PHE A 405 -14.67 -17.14 4.25
N PHE A 406 -14.38 -15.93 3.76
CA PHE A 406 -14.64 -14.71 4.52
C PHE A 406 -15.99 -14.10 4.15
N SER A 407 -16.87 -13.94 5.14
CA SER A 407 -18.14 -13.21 5.02
C SER A 407 -18.02 -11.86 5.71
N TYR A 408 -18.28 -10.76 5.00
CA TYR A 408 -18.06 -9.42 5.55
C TYR A 408 -18.89 -8.35 4.83
N ARG A 409 -19.17 -7.24 5.51
CA ARG A 409 -19.85 -6.10 4.88
C ARG A 409 -18.83 -5.25 4.11
N GLN A 410 -18.99 -5.13 2.80
CA GLN A 410 -18.09 -4.29 2.00
C GLN A 410 -18.08 -2.83 2.51
N GLY A 411 -16.90 -2.31 2.85
CA GLY A 411 -16.71 -1.02 3.50
C GLY A 411 -15.25 -0.75 3.81
N LYS A 412 -14.89 0.50 4.09
CA LYS A 412 -13.47 0.90 4.28
C LYS A 412 -12.77 0.08 5.38
N VAL A 413 -13.45 -0.16 6.49
CA VAL A 413 -12.89 -0.88 7.64
C VAL A 413 -12.83 -2.39 7.37
N ASP A 414 -13.98 -3.03 7.18
CA ASP A 414 -14.07 -4.49 7.03
C ASP A 414 -13.28 -5.01 5.82
N SER A 415 -13.33 -4.31 4.67
CA SER A 415 -12.55 -4.69 3.49
C SER A 415 -11.05 -4.63 3.76
N SER A 416 -10.58 -3.64 4.52
CA SER A 416 -9.16 -3.54 4.88
C SER A 416 -8.73 -4.66 5.81
N ILE A 417 -9.59 -5.07 6.76
CA ILE A 417 -9.30 -6.16 7.69
C ILE A 417 -9.31 -7.50 6.98
N VAL A 418 -10.31 -7.77 6.14
CA VAL A 418 -10.37 -8.99 5.33
C VAL A 418 -9.17 -9.08 4.41
N GLU A 419 -8.74 -7.99 3.78
CA GLU A 419 -7.52 -8.00 2.98
C GLU A 419 -6.31 -8.44 3.81
N MET A 420 -6.08 -7.84 4.99
CA MET A 420 -4.98 -8.21 5.88
C MET A 420 -5.07 -9.65 6.38
N LEU A 421 -6.27 -10.16 6.66
CA LEU A 421 -6.49 -11.54 7.09
C LEU A 421 -6.27 -12.53 5.95
N CYS A 422 -6.80 -12.23 4.75
CA CYS A 422 -6.55 -12.99 3.54
C CYS A 422 -5.05 -13.08 3.27
N ASP A 423 -4.34 -11.96 3.30
CA ASP A 423 -2.88 -11.96 3.19
C ASP A 423 -2.27 -12.87 4.26
N SER A 424 -2.57 -12.61 5.53
CA SER A 424 -2.00 -13.34 6.67
C SER A 424 -2.21 -14.85 6.58
N LEU A 425 -3.39 -15.29 6.17
CA LEU A 425 -3.72 -16.71 5.99
C LEU A 425 -3.06 -17.30 4.75
N THR A 426 -3.04 -16.57 3.64
CA THR A 426 -2.34 -17.03 2.43
C THR A 426 -0.82 -17.10 2.63
N TRP A 427 -0.29 -16.43 3.66
CA TRP A 427 1.08 -16.59 4.13
C TRP A 427 1.32 -17.81 5.04
N GLN A 428 0.28 -18.54 5.44
CA GLN A 428 0.41 -19.78 6.22
C GLN A 428 0.49 -21.01 5.30
N SER A 429 1.07 -22.08 5.83
CA SER A 429 1.08 -23.39 5.20
C SER A 429 0.34 -24.40 6.06
N LEU A 430 -0.47 -25.25 5.43
CA LEU A 430 -1.32 -26.23 6.09
C LEU A 430 -0.81 -27.66 5.83
N GLY A 431 -0.76 -28.46 6.89
CA GLY A 431 -0.37 -29.88 6.87
C GLY A 431 1.12 -30.14 6.59
N GLU A 432 1.51 -31.40 6.64
CA GLU A 432 2.91 -31.85 6.47
C GLU A 432 3.50 -31.48 5.10
N ARG A 433 2.65 -31.44 4.07
CA ARG A 433 3.02 -31.03 2.70
C ARG A 433 3.18 -29.52 2.52
N ARG A 434 2.94 -28.74 3.58
CA ARG A 434 3.04 -27.27 3.59
C ARG A 434 2.28 -26.62 2.41
N ARG A 435 1.09 -27.14 2.11
CA ARG A 435 0.25 -26.56 1.05
C ARG A 435 -0.27 -25.19 1.48
N ARG A 436 -0.54 -24.30 0.53
CA ARG A 436 -1.13 -22.99 0.84
C ARG A 436 -2.53 -23.13 1.45
N VAL A 437 -2.89 -22.18 2.29
CA VAL A 437 -4.29 -22.00 2.72
C VAL A 437 -5.06 -21.39 1.55
N GLU A 438 -6.11 -22.07 1.12
CA GLU A 438 -7.01 -21.66 0.05
C GLU A 438 -8.14 -20.82 0.63
N VAL A 439 -8.08 -19.51 0.38
CA VAL A 439 -9.09 -18.58 0.86
C VAL A 439 -10.02 -18.19 -0.29
N PHE A 440 -11.33 -18.23 -0.03
CA PHE A 440 -12.32 -17.58 -0.89
C PHE A 440 -12.42 -16.11 -0.51
N TRP A 441 -12.04 -15.23 -1.45
CA TRP A 441 -12.22 -13.79 -1.33
C TRP A 441 -12.93 -13.27 -2.58
N ASP A 442 -14.11 -12.69 -2.36
CA ASP A 442 -15.04 -12.20 -3.39
C ASP A 442 -14.37 -11.29 -4.43
N ARG A 443 -13.53 -10.34 -4.02
CA ARG A 443 -12.82 -9.41 -4.93
C ARG A 443 -11.86 -10.08 -5.90
N ILE A 444 -11.38 -11.28 -5.60
CA ILE A 444 -10.40 -12.02 -6.43
C ILE A 444 -11.05 -13.15 -7.21
N ARG A 445 -12.11 -13.78 -6.68
CA ARG A 445 -12.64 -15.06 -7.20
C ARG A 445 -13.94 -14.94 -8.00
N LEU A 446 -14.67 -13.84 -7.84
CA LEU A 446 -15.92 -13.63 -8.58
C LEU A 446 -15.64 -12.95 -9.92
N GLU A 447 -16.07 -13.57 -11.01
CA GLU A 447 -15.96 -13.03 -12.37
C GLU A 447 -17.10 -12.05 -12.65
N THR A 448 -16.78 -10.88 -13.21
CA THR A 448 -17.77 -9.89 -13.65
C THR A 448 -18.72 -10.50 -14.68
N GLY A 449 -20.02 -10.53 -14.39
CA GLY A 449 -21.06 -11.03 -15.31
C GLY A 449 -21.64 -12.42 -14.98
N LYS A 450 -21.21 -13.09 -13.91
CA LYS A 450 -21.89 -14.28 -13.36
C LYS A 450 -22.94 -13.91 -12.30
N PHE A 451 -23.91 -14.79 -12.06
CA PHE A 451 -24.86 -14.67 -10.94
C PHE A 451 -24.06 -14.64 -9.62
N PHE A 452 -23.95 -13.44 -9.06
CA PHE A 452 -23.06 -13.12 -7.94
C PHE A 452 -23.38 -13.95 -6.70
N ASP A 453 -24.68 -14.14 -6.44
CA ASP A 453 -25.23 -14.92 -5.34
C ASP A 453 -24.89 -16.41 -5.43
N LEU A 454 -25.23 -17.05 -6.56
CA LEU A 454 -25.01 -18.48 -6.76
C LEU A 454 -23.52 -18.85 -6.61
N SER A 455 -22.64 -17.98 -7.11
CA SER A 455 -21.20 -18.23 -7.12
C SER A 455 -20.62 -18.28 -5.71
N PHE A 456 -20.95 -17.32 -4.83
CA PHE A 456 -20.42 -17.36 -3.45
C PHE A 456 -21.06 -18.48 -2.63
N MET A 457 -22.34 -18.79 -2.85
CA MET A 457 -23.04 -19.85 -2.13
C MET A 457 -22.42 -21.22 -2.45
N GLU A 458 -22.07 -21.46 -3.73
CA GLU A 458 -21.32 -22.65 -4.13
C GLU A 458 -19.91 -22.69 -3.54
N ALA A 459 -19.22 -21.56 -3.48
CA ALA A 459 -17.91 -21.47 -2.84
C ALA A 459 -17.99 -21.83 -1.35
N MET A 460 -18.99 -21.31 -0.64
CA MET A 460 -19.20 -21.58 0.78
C MET A 460 -19.49 -23.06 1.02
N LEU A 461 -20.35 -23.69 0.23
CA LEU A 461 -20.65 -25.12 0.35
C LEU A 461 -19.41 -26.00 0.14
N LYS A 462 -18.47 -25.57 -0.70
CA LYS A 462 -17.18 -26.25 -0.91
C LYS A 462 -16.09 -25.80 0.06
N SER A 463 -16.38 -24.90 1.00
CA SER A 463 -15.41 -24.43 1.99
C SER A 463 -15.41 -25.32 3.22
N SER A 464 -14.26 -25.47 3.87
CA SER A 464 -14.15 -26.20 5.14
C SER A 464 -14.75 -25.42 6.32
N GLY A 465 -14.97 -24.12 6.14
CA GLY A 465 -15.69 -23.29 7.09
C GLY A 465 -15.75 -21.82 6.66
N VAL A 466 -16.46 -21.03 7.45
CA VAL A 466 -16.63 -19.59 7.24
C VAL A 466 -16.10 -18.79 8.44
N THR A 467 -15.55 -17.62 8.13
CA THR A 467 -15.11 -16.63 9.11
C THR A 467 -15.90 -15.34 8.88
N PRO A 468 -17.05 -15.16 9.58
CA PRO A 468 -17.78 -13.91 9.58
C PRO A 468 -16.98 -12.78 10.22
N ILE A 469 -16.85 -11.65 9.55
CA ILE A 469 -16.28 -10.41 10.08
C ILE A 469 -17.44 -9.51 10.51
N VAL A 470 -17.57 -9.32 11.82
CA VAL A 470 -18.68 -8.58 12.43
C VAL A 470 -18.13 -7.34 13.13
N SER A 471 -18.17 -6.21 12.43
CA SER A 471 -17.75 -4.92 12.98
C SER A 471 -18.93 -4.08 13.48
N LEU A 472 -18.64 -3.10 14.34
CA LEU A 472 -19.61 -2.09 14.73
C LEU A 472 -20.22 -1.38 13.51
N GLU A 473 -19.43 -1.10 12.48
CA GLU A 473 -19.91 -0.45 11.25
C GLU A 473 -20.83 -1.37 10.45
N ALA A 474 -20.54 -2.67 10.39
CA ALA A 474 -21.39 -3.66 9.73
C ALA A 474 -22.77 -3.73 10.40
N LEU A 475 -22.80 -3.86 11.73
CA LEU A 475 -24.04 -3.98 12.49
C LEU A 475 -24.90 -2.71 12.41
N LYS A 476 -24.30 -1.51 12.48
CA LYS A 476 -25.03 -0.23 12.28
C LYS A 476 -25.78 -0.17 10.96
N ARG A 477 -25.24 -0.77 9.90
CA ARG A 477 -25.90 -0.81 8.58
C ARG A 477 -27.06 -1.83 8.53
N MET A 478 -27.11 -2.76 9.47
CA MET A 478 -28.16 -3.80 9.54
C MET A 478 -29.36 -3.36 10.39
N GLN A 479 -29.24 -2.32 11.20
CA GLN A 479 -30.34 -1.79 12.04
C GLN A 479 -31.60 -1.39 11.25
N GLY A 480 -31.45 -1.07 9.96
CA GLY A 480 -32.57 -0.66 9.09
C GLY A 480 -33.25 -1.79 8.32
N ILE A 481 -32.83 -3.04 8.51
CA ILE A 481 -33.33 -4.19 7.74
C ILE A 481 -34.76 -4.54 8.18
N LYS A 482 -35.60 -4.90 7.20
CA LYS A 482 -37.01 -5.30 7.39
C LYS A 482 -37.26 -6.63 6.68
N ALA A 483 -38.39 -7.28 7.00
CA ALA A 483 -38.77 -8.54 6.36
C ALA A 483 -38.95 -8.41 4.84
N GLU A 484 -39.37 -7.24 4.36
CA GLU A 484 -39.61 -6.92 2.95
C GLU A 484 -38.37 -6.32 2.26
N SER A 485 -37.24 -6.22 2.96
CA SER A 485 -36.00 -5.77 2.35
C SER A 485 -35.59 -6.69 1.20
N PRO A 486 -34.88 -6.15 0.19
CA PRO A 486 -34.25 -7.01 -0.81
C PRO A 486 -33.21 -7.93 -0.15
N ILE A 487 -32.72 -8.92 -0.90
CA ILE A 487 -31.69 -9.84 -0.44
C ILE A 487 -30.48 -9.04 0.08
N ASP A 488 -30.15 -9.22 1.36
CA ASP A 488 -28.87 -8.76 1.92
C ASP A 488 -27.86 -9.91 1.80
N ASN A 489 -26.80 -9.70 1.01
CA ASN A 489 -25.81 -10.74 0.71
C ASN A 489 -25.07 -11.24 1.95
N VAL A 490 -24.83 -10.39 2.96
CA VAL A 490 -24.11 -10.80 4.16
C VAL A 490 -25.02 -11.66 5.05
N LEU A 491 -26.29 -11.28 5.19
CA LEU A 491 -27.26 -12.15 5.87
C LEU A 491 -27.50 -13.45 5.09
N LEU A 492 -27.51 -13.41 3.75
CA LEU A 492 -27.60 -14.59 2.91
C LEU A 492 -26.44 -15.56 3.18
N GLU A 493 -25.22 -15.04 3.27
CA GLU A 493 -24.03 -15.80 3.66
C GLU A 493 -24.14 -16.38 5.07
N TRP A 494 -24.57 -15.60 6.07
CA TRP A 494 -24.67 -16.06 7.45
C TRP A 494 -25.74 -17.13 7.64
N VAL A 495 -26.92 -16.92 7.05
CA VAL A 495 -28.02 -17.90 7.09
C VAL A 495 -27.59 -19.19 6.39
N LEU A 496 -26.96 -19.11 5.22
CA LEU A 496 -26.45 -20.28 4.51
C LEU A 496 -25.38 -21.02 5.33
N ALA A 497 -24.41 -20.30 5.91
CA ALA A 497 -23.34 -20.90 6.71
C ALA A 497 -23.90 -21.71 7.88
N LEU A 498 -24.88 -21.15 8.59
CA LEU A 498 -25.55 -21.83 9.68
C LEU A 498 -26.33 -23.07 9.19
N GLU A 499 -26.88 -23.08 7.96
CA GLU A 499 -27.62 -24.23 7.40
C GLU A 499 -26.66 -25.35 7.01
N ILE A 500 -25.55 -24.99 6.34
CA ILE A 500 -24.46 -25.92 6.00
C ILE A 500 -23.90 -26.53 7.29
N HIS A 501 -23.68 -25.71 8.32
CA HIS A 501 -23.21 -26.17 9.62
C HIS A 501 -24.19 -27.14 10.30
N GLU A 502 -25.50 -26.85 10.24
CA GLU A 502 -26.53 -27.74 10.79
C GLU A 502 -26.61 -29.07 10.03
N ALA A 503 -26.38 -29.04 8.71
CA ALA A 503 -26.39 -30.24 7.87
C ALA A 503 -25.10 -31.10 8.01
N LEU A 504 -23.93 -30.47 8.16
CA LEU A 504 -22.63 -31.15 8.11
C LEU A 504 -21.96 -31.36 9.48
N GLY A 505 -22.29 -30.55 10.47
CA GLY A 505 -21.69 -30.55 11.82
C GLY A 505 -20.30 -29.90 11.90
N ASN A 506 -19.84 -29.68 13.13
CA ASN A 506 -18.58 -28.98 13.45
C ASN A 506 -17.32 -29.63 12.87
N ASP A 507 -17.29 -30.96 12.75
CA ASP A 507 -16.12 -31.69 12.26
C ASP A 507 -15.89 -31.53 10.75
N ARG A 508 -16.90 -31.02 10.02
CA ARG A 508 -16.87 -30.88 8.56
C ARG A 508 -17.06 -29.44 8.08
N PHE A 509 -17.70 -28.59 8.87
CA PHE A 509 -17.89 -27.18 8.54
C PHE A 509 -17.83 -26.31 9.80
N PHE A 510 -16.79 -25.48 9.93
CA PHE A 510 -16.63 -24.59 11.07
C PHE A 510 -17.19 -23.18 10.80
N ILE A 511 -17.64 -22.52 11.87
CA ILE A 511 -18.00 -21.09 11.86
C ILE A 511 -17.16 -20.40 12.94
N LEU A 512 -16.27 -19.50 12.51
CA LEU A 512 -15.35 -18.77 13.41
C LEU A 512 -15.54 -17.27 13.24
N PRO A 513 -16.46 -16.62 13.96
CA PRO A 513 -16.69 -15.19 13.82
C PRO A 513 -15.57 -14.38 14.47
N ILE A 514 -15.15 -13.30 13.80
CA ILE A 514 -14.26 -12.28 14.33
C ILE A 514 -15.10 -11.02 14.57
N MET A 515 -15.25 -10.65 15.84
CA MET A 515 -16.12 -9.55 16.27
C MET A 515 -15.29 -8.42 16.90
N PHE A 516 -15.53 -7.18 16.48
CA PHE A 516 -14.81 -6.02 17.04
C PHE A 516 -15.60 -4.72 16.98
N GLY A 517 -15.38 -3.85 17.97
CA GLY A 517 -16.03 -2.56 18.13
C GLY A 517 -15.38 -1.44 17.31
N ARG A 518 -15.25 -0.26 17.90
CA ARG A 518 -14.53 0.88 17.36
C ARG A 518 -13.03 0.60 17.24
N ILE A 519 -12.42 1.11 16.19
CA ILE A 519 -10.97 1.10 16.02
C ILE A 519 -10.45 2.46 16.52
N GLY A 520 -9.60 2.44 17.55
CA GLY A 520 -9.02 3.64 18.15
C GLY A 520 -8.12 4.35 17.16
N SER A 521 -8.26 5.68 17.06
CA SER A 521 -7.45 6.51 16.15
C SER A 521 -6.41 7.36 16.89
N ARG A 522 -6.33 7.25 18.22
CA ARG A 522 -5.47 8.07 19.09
C ARG A 522 -4.51 7.21 19.89
N ILE A 523 -3.31 7.76 20.12
CA ILE A 523 -2.29 7.13 20.97
C ILE A 523 -2.79 7.15 22.42
N GLY A 524 -2.93 5.97 23.04
CA GLY A 524 -3.37 5.80 24.43
C GLY A 524 -4.82 5.32 24.62
N GLU A 525 -5.60 5.19 23.55
CA GLU A 525 -6.87 4.44 23.55
C GLU A 525 -6.60 2.96 23.24
N ASP A 526 -7.50 2.07 23.68
CA ASP A 526 -7.46 0.68 23.22
C ASP A 526 -7.55 0.66 21.69
N PRO A 527 -6.65 -0.08 21.00
CA PRO A 527 -6.59 -0.07 19.54
C PRO A 527 -7.88 -0.58 18.90
N ILE A 528 -8.63 -1.44 19.60
CA ILE A 528 -9.90 -2.02 19.18
C ILE A 528 -10.78 -2.19 20.43
N SER A 529 -11.99 -1.62 20.43
CA SER A 529 -12.94 -1.77 21.54
C SER A 529 -13.76 -3.07 21.45
N ASN A 530 -14.38 -3.45 22.58
CA ASN A 530 -15.26 -4.61 22.66
C ASN A 530 -16.61 -4.34 22.00
N LEU A 531 -16.97 -5.09 20.95
CA LEU A 531 -18.24 -4.93 20.23
C LEU A 531 -19.46 -5.09 21.14
N PHE A 532 -19.41 -6.03 22.09
CA PHE A 532 -20.52 -6.34 22.98
C PHE A 532 -20.82 -5.23 23.99
N GLU A 533 -19.89 -4.30 24.20
CA GLU A 533 -20.05 -3.14 25.08
C GLU A 533 -20.58 -1.90 24.33
N GLU A 534 -20.69 -1.95 23.00
CA GLU A 534 -21.12 -0.81 22.17
C GLU A 534 -22.64 -0.65 22.09
N GLY A 535 -23.42 -1.58 22.65
CA GLY A 535 -24.90 -1.54 22.65
C GLY A 535 -25.57 -1.61 21.27
N VAL A 536 -24.80 -1.87 20.21
CA VAL A 536 -25.32 -1.93 18.83
C VAL A 536 -26.23 -3.13 18.61
N ILE A 537 -25.93 -4.26 19.28
CA ILE A 537 -26.62 -5.54 19.15
C ILE A 537 -28.07 -5.41 19.64
N ASP A 538 -28.29 -4.67 20.72
CA ASP A 538 -29.63 -4.45 21.31
C ASP A 538 -30.59 -3.69 20.37
N ASN A 539 -30.04 -3.04 19.34
CA ASN A 539 -30.78 -2.25 18.36
C ASN A 539 -30.94 -2.96 17.01
N LEU A 540 -30.51 -4.23 16.90
CA LEU A 540 -30.70 -5.02 15.69
C LEU A 540 -32.14 -5.52 15.60
N PRO A 541 -32.74 -5.53 14.39
CA PRO A 541 -34.11 -5.97 14.22
C PRO A 541 -34.19 -7.50 14.31
N ASP A 542 -35.19 -8.01 15.02
CA ASP A 542 -35.52 -9.44 15.12
C ASP A 542 -36.26 -9.92 13.85
N VAL A 543 -35.63 -9.70 12.69
CA VAL A 543 -36.17 -10.08 11.36
C VAL A 543 -35.07 -10.59 10.46
N VAL A 544 -35.44 -11.35 9.44
CA VAL A 544 -34.58 -11.66 8.28
C VAL A 544 -35.38 -11.40 7.02
N PRO A 545 -34.78 -10.81 5.96
CA PRO A 545 -35.51 -10.60 4.72
C PRO A 545 -36.07 -11.92 4.16
N LEU A 546 -37.37 -11.95 3.84
CA LEU A 546 -38.02 -13.15 3.30
C LEU A 546 -37.36 -13.60 1.99
N ALA A 547 -36.95 -12.64 1.15
CA ALA A 547 -36.22 -12.92 -0.08
C ALA A 547 -34.88 -13.66 0.18
N THR A 548 -34.19 -13.35 1.28
CA THR A 548 -32.96 -14.06 1.69
C THR A 548 -33.27 -15.51 2.08
N VAL A 549 -34.31 -15.72 2.88
CA VAL A 549 -34.75 -17.04 3.33
C VAL A 549 -35.12 -17.93 2.14
N GLU A 550 -35.95 -17.42 1.22
CA GLU A 550 -36.34 -18.16 0.01
C GLU A 550 -35.12 -18.52 -0.83
N ARG A 551 -34.16 -17.59 -1.00
CA ARG A 551 -32.97 -17.85 -1.80
C ARG A 551 -32.08 -18.95 -1.23
N VAL A 552 -31.89 -18.99 0.09
CA VAL A 552 -31.16 -20.10 0.74
C VAL A 552 -31.91 -21.42 0.57
N ARG A 553 -33.23 -21.41 0.72
CA ARG A 553 -34.05 -22.62 0.56
C ARG A 553 -33.88 -23.22 -0.83
N GLU A 554 -34.12 -22.41 -1.87
CA GLU A 554 -33.95 -22.82 -3.27
C GLU A 554 -32.56 -23.44 -3.50
N PHE A 555 -31.51 -22.75 -3.05
CA PHE A 555 -30.13 -23.19 -3.25
C PHE A 555 -29.83 -24.56 -2.61
N LEU A 556 -30.33 -24.79 -1.39
CA LEU A 556 -30.12 -26.03 -0.65
C LEU A 556 -30.92 -27.19 -1.26
N GLU A 557 -32.19 -26.95 -1.58
CA GLU A 557 -33.08 -27.95 -2.18
C GLU A 557 -32.56 -28.40 -3.55
N ASP A 558 -32.09 -27.47 -4.38
CA ASP A 558 -31.44 -27.76 -5.67
C ASP A 558 -30.21 -28.67 -5.55
N ARG A 559 -29.60 -28.74 -4.35
CA ARG A 559 -28.41 -29.54 -4.04
C ARG A 559 -28.71 -30.76 -3.16
N GLY A 560 -29.99 -31.07 -2.95
CA GLY A 560 -30.45 -32.21 -2.18
C GLY A 560 -30.19 -32.07 -0.67
N ILE A 561 -29.98 -30.85 -0.17
CA ILE A 561 -29.81 -30.56 1.26
C ILE A 561 -31.16 -30.12 1.80
N THR A 562 -31.68 -30.81 2.81
CA THR A 562 -32.96 -30.44 3.45
C THR A 562 -32.74 -29.23 4.36
N PRO A 563 -33.44 -28.10 4.15
CA PRO A 563 -33.33 -26.94 5.02
C PRO A 563 -33.83 -27.23 6.44
N SER A 564 -33.22 -26.59 7.43
CA SER A 564 -33.61 -26.71 8.82
C SER A 564 -34.99 -26.12 9.07
N ALA A 565 -35.69 -26.64 10.08
CA ALA A 565 -36.94 -26.06 10.57
C ALA A 565 -36.76 -24.63 11.14
N ARG A 566 -35.50 -24.19 11.33
CA ARG A 566 -35.12 -22.90 11.89
C ARG A 566 -34.76 -21.87 10.81
N LEU A 567 -34.72 -22.23 9.52
CA LEU A 567 -34.29 -21.35 8.44
C LEU A 567 -34.98 -19.97 8.50
N GLY A 568 -36.31 -19.96 8.64
CA GLY A 568 -37.10 -18.71 8.72
C GLY A 568 -37.07 -17.99 10.08
N ARG A 569 -36.29 -18.49 11.05
CA ARG A 569 -36.16 -17.93 12.42
C ARG A 569 -34.78 -17.35 12.70
N ARG A 570 -33.87 -17.35 11.72
CA ARG A 570 -32.49 -16.84 11.84
C ARG A 570 -32.48 -15.38 11.44
N THR A 571 -32.54 -14.50 12.43
CA THR A 571 -32.62 -13.05 12.28
C THR A 571 -31.24 -12.40 12.24
N VAL A 572 -31.21 -11.07 12.02
CA VAL A 572 -30.00 -10.23 12.03
C VAL A 572 -29.16 -10.41 13.29
#